data_AF-A0A0F2RYV3-F1
#
_entry.id   AF-A0A0F2RYV3-F1
#
_cell.length_a   1.000
_cell.length_b   1.000
_cell.length_c   1.000
_cell.angle_alpha   90.00
_cell.angle_beta   90.00
_cell.angle_gamma   90.00
#
_symmetry.space_group_name_H-M   'P 1'
#
loop_
_entity.id
_entity.type
_entity.pdbx_description
1 polymer ?
#
loop_
_entity_poly.entity_id
_entity_poly.type
_entity_poly.pdbx_seq_one_letter_code
_entity_poly.pdbx_strand_id
1 'polypeptide(L)'
;MMHISNTRPSAPQSITASEALLATIGLEPCDLLRIASGADASDPGQARFGTELSLDVEHKIIMSIKLWSKFCGNMAQRYVEDFADAPLILISNPSPEMCRKHNIPDSRDFLSRTLGRIIENIGPDYVVDVVDCHHDPLTDPLLAAQAGHWIESFFKLSHEIARRCGHQIALNPPKN
;
A
#
# COMPACT_ATOMS: atom_id res chain seq x y z
N MET A 1 -40.43 34.12 2.65
CA MET A 1 -39.07 34.70 2.57
C MET A 1 -38.09 33.56 2.84
N MET A 2 -37.55 32.91 1.80
CA MET A 2 -36.61 31.80 1.93
C MET A 2 -35.18 32.35 1.92
N HIS A 3 -34.44 32.14 3.00
CA HIS A 3 -33.01 32.41 3.04
C HIS A 3 -32.28 31.29 2.29
N ILE A 4 -31.78 31.60 1.09
CA ILE A 4 -30.82 30.75 0.39
C ILE A 4 -29.46 31.03 1.02
N SER A 5 -28.99 30.10 1.85
CA SER A 5 -27.62 30.11 2.36
C SER A 5 -26.66 29.83 1.20
N ASN A 6 -26.00 30.86 0.70
CA ASN A 6 -24.84 30.72 -0.19
C ASN A 6 -23.69 30.07 0.60
N THR A 7 -23.61 28.75 0.59
CA THR A 7 -22.37 28.04 0.91
C THR A 7 -21.33 28.44 -0.14
N ARG A 8 -20.30 29.17 0.30
CA ARG A 8 -19.14 29.47 -0.54
C ARG A 8 -18.59 28.14 -1.07
N PRO A 9 -18.34 28.00 -2.39
CA PRO A 9 -17.55 26.88 -2.88
C PRO A 9 -16.16 26.99 -2.23
N SER A 10 -15.78 25.95 -1.49
CA SER A 10 -14.44 25.75 -0.97
C SER A 10 -13.46 25.94 -2.13
N ALA A 11 -12.45 26.80 -1.95
CA ALA A 11 -11.41 26.97 -2.95
C ALA A 11 -10.81 25.58 -3.30
N PRO A 12 -10.52 25.30 -4.58
CA PRO A 12 -9.84 24.06 -4.95
C PRO A 12 -8.51 24.01 -4.21
N GLN A 13 -8.39 23.08 -3.27
CA GLN A 13 -7.12 22.84 -2.59
C GLN A 13 -6.15 22.33 -3.65
N SER A 14 -5.13 23.12 -3.99
CA SER A 14 -4.10 22.68 -4.92
C SER A 14 -3.29 21.61 -4.22
N ILE A 15 -3.44 20.37 -4.67
CA ILE A 15 -2.64 19.24 -4.22
C ILE A 15 -1.25 19.41 -4.85
N THR A 16 -0.20 19.34 -4.06
CA THR A 16 1.18 19.34 -4.57
C THR A 16 1.44 18.08 -5.40
N ALA A 17 2.39 18.12 -6.34
CA ALA A 17 2.75 16.96 -7.16
C ALA A 17 3.10 15.72 -6.30
N SER A 18 3.70 15.96 -5.15
CA SER A 18 4.13 14.92 -4.23
C SER A 18 3.00 14.35 -3.39
N GLU A 19 2.02 15.16 -2.97
CA GLU A 19 0.76 14.67 -2.42
C GLU A 19 -0.03 13.85 -3.45
N ALA A 20 -0.02 14.25 -4.73
CA ALA A 20 -0.64 13.46 -5.81
C ALA A 20 0.10 12.12 -6.04
N LEU A 21 1.42 12.10 -5.93
CA LEU A 21 2.23 10.86 -6.00
C LEU A 21 1.94 9.93 -4.82
N LEU A 22 1.85 10.45 -3.60
CA LEU A 22 1.50 9.68 -2.40
C LEU A 22 0.06 9.16 -2.44
N ALA A 23 -0.86 10.00 -2.92
CA ALA A 23 -2.24 9.60 -3.19
C ALA A 23 -2.29 8.47 -4.22
N THR A 24 -1.31 8.31 -5.12
CA THR A 24 -1.30 7.19 -6.09
C THR A 24 -1.24 5.82 -5.40
N ILE A 25 -0.51 5.72 -4.30
CA ILE A 25 -0.34 4.48 -3.52
C ILE A 25 -1.29 4.39 -2.31
N GLY A 26 -1.94 5.49 -1.92
CA GLY A 26 -2.83 5.53 -0.75
C GLY A 26 -2.10 5.49 0.59
N LEU A 27 -0.83 5.90 0.59
CA LEU A 27 -0.03 6.06 1.80
C LEU A 27 0.13 7.53 2.14
N GLU A 28 0.11 7.81 3.44
CA GLU A 28 0.61 9.07 3.97
C GLU A 28 2.15 9.09 3.89
N PRO A 29 2.78 10.29 3.78
CA PRO A 29 4.24 10.40 3.72
C PRO A 29 4.95 9.69 4.88
N CYS A 30 4.34 9.70 6.07
CA CYS A 30 4.88 9.03 7.26
C CYS A 30 4.93 7.51 7.13
N ASP A 31 3.98 6.89 6.45
CA ASP A 31 3.95 5.43 6.29
C ASP A 31 5.06 4.99 5.34
N LEU A 32 5.32 5.76 4.28
CA LEU A 32 6.49 5.54 3.43
C LEU A 32 7.81 5.68 4.19
N LEU A 33 7.95 6.71 5.04
CA LEU A 33 9.15 6.90 5.85
C LEU A 33 9.35 5.75 6.84
N ARG A 34 8.27 5.22 7.43
CA ARG A 34 8.33 4.03 8.31
C ARG A 34 8.75 2.78 7.56
N ILE A 35 8.14 2.51 6.39
CA ILE A 35 8.53 1.39 5.52
C ILE A 35 10.01 1.52 5.12
N ALA A 36 10.44 2.71 4.71
CA ALA A 36 11.82 2.97 4.30
C ALA A 36 12.83 2.87 5.46
N SER A 37 12.39 3.14 6.69
CA SER A 37 13.21 3.04 7.90
C SER A 37 13.15 1.66 8.56
N GLY A 38 12.33 0.74 8.04
CA GLY A 38 12.09 -0.57 8.65
C GLY A 38 11.33 -0.52 9.98
N ALA A 39 10.68 0.62 10.28
CA ALA A 39 9.81 0.75 11.45
C ALA A 39 8.45 0.08 11.19
N ASP A 40 7.70 -0.17 12.27
CA ASP A 40 6.34 -0.74 12.17
C ASP A 40 5.44 0.21 11.38
N ALA A 41 4.98 -0.25 10.22
CA ALA A 41 4.13 0.50 9.30
C ALA A 41 2.63 0.32 9.59
N SER A 42 2.28 -0.55 10.55
CA SER A 42 0.88 -0.85 10.90
C SER A 42 0.24 0.17 11.86
N ASP A 43 1.03 1.10 12.42
CA ASP A 43 0.53 2.15 13.32
C ASP A 43 0.11 3.39 12.51
N PRO A 44 -1.16 3.84 12.51
CA PRO A 44 -1.59 5.00 11.74
C PRO A 44 -0.90 6.29 12.24
N GLY A 45 -0.05 6.87 11.40
CA GLY A 45 0.64 8.11 11.74
C GLY A 45 -0.24 9.32 11.47
N GLN A 46 -0.40 10.21 12.46
CA GLN A 46 -0.90 11.55 12.19
C GLN A 46 0.26 12.45 11.78
N ALA A 47 0.28 12.88 10.53
CA ALA A 47 1.11 14.01 10.11
C ALA A 47 0.29 15.03 9.34
N ARG A 48 0.38 16.29 9.79
CA ARG A 48 0.01 17.44 8.97
C ARG A 48 1.26 17.85 8.23
N PHE A 49 1.37 17.49 6.95
CA PHE A 49 2.40 18.06 6.10
C PHE A 49 1.93 19.39 5.52
N GLY A 50 2.85 20.36 5.54
CA GLY A 50 2.67 21.68 5.00
C GLY A 50 4.05 22.27 4.79
N THR A 51 4.79 21.75 3.81
CA THR A 51 6.04 22.34 3.30
C THR A 51 6.56 21.51 2.11
N GLU A 52 7.23 22.19 1.17
CA GLU A 52 7.89 21.57 0.00
C GLU A 52 8.76 20.37 0.41
N LEU A 53 8.58 19.24 -0.28
CA LEU A 53 9.36 18.03 -0.02
C LEU A 53 10.77 18.20 -0.61
N SER A 54 11.78 17.71 0.08
CA SER A 54 13.14 17.73 -0.46
C SER A 54 13.24 16.77 -1.65
N LEU A 55 14.14 17.07 -2.60
CA LEU A 55 14.40 16.21 -3.77
C LEU A 55 14.73 14.76 -3.39
N ASP A 56 15.38 14.56 -2.24
CA ASP A 56 15.65 13.22 -1.70
C ASP A 56 14.38 12.47 -1.30
N VAL A 57 13.45 13.15 -0.63
CA VAL A 57 12.16 12.56 -0.25
C VAL A 57 11.28 12.30 -1.48
N GLU A 58 11.26 13.20 -2.45
CA GLU A 58 10.55 12.99 -3.72
C GLU A 58 11.09 11.79 -4.49
N HIS A 59 12.42 11.63 -4.55
CA HIS A 59 13.05 10.47 -5.17
C HIS A 59 12.63 9.17 -4.48
N LYS A 60 12.63 9.14 -3.13
CA LYS A 60 12.19 7.98 -2.34
C LYS A 60 10.73 7.64 -2.57
N ILE A 61 9.85 8.65 -2.69
CA ILE A 61 8.43 8.47 -3.03
C ILE A 61 8.31 7.82 -4.41
N ILE A 62 8.93 8.39 -5.44
CA ILE A 62 8.89 7.87 -6.81
C ILE A 62 9.39 6.43 -6.87
N MET A 63 10.51 6.14 -6.19
CA MET A 63 11.08 4.79 -6.15
C MET A 63 10.15 3.81 -5.43
N SER A 64 9.53 4.21 -4.33
CA SER A 64 8.56 3.38 -3.60
C SER A 64 7.35 3.06 -4.47
N ILE A 65 6.82 4.04 -5.20
CA ILE A 65 5.70 3.86 -6.14
C ILE A 65 6.08 2.87 -7.26
N LYS A 66 7.27 3.01 -7.84
CA LYS A 66 7.75 2.10 -8.89
C LYS A 66 7.88 0.66 -8.37
N LEU A 67 8.43 0.49 -7.17
CA LEU A 67 8.58 -0.82 -6.54
C LEU A 67 7.22 -1.43 -6.17
N TRP A 68 6.30 -0.64 -5.64
CA TRP A 68 4.93 -1.06 -5.35
C TRP A 68 4.17 -1.48 -6.62
N SER A 69 4.23 -0.69 -7.69
CA SER A 69 3.57 -1.04 -8.96
C SER A 69 4.16 -2.32 -9.55
N LYS A 70 5.49 -2.50 -9.46
CA LYS A 70 6.15 -3.75 -9.89
C LYS A 70 5.71 -4.94 -9.03
N PHE A 71 5.61 -4.75 -7.72
CA PHE A 71 5.11 -5.77 -6.80
C PHE A 71 3.69 -6.21 -7.18
N CYS A 72 2.78 -5.27 -7.43
CA CYS A 72 1.41 -5.58 -7.83
C CYS A 72 1.36 -6.39 -9.14
N GLY A 73 2.13 -6.00 -10.15
CA GLY A 73 2.23 -6.76 -11.41
C GLY A 73 2.80 -8.17 -11.22
N ASN A 74 3.85 -8.32 -10.40
CA ASN A 74 4.41 -9.63 -10.10
C ASN A 74 3.43 -10.52 -9.32
N MET A 75 2.64 -9.95 -8.41
CA MET A 75 1.61 -10.70 -7.68
C MET A 75 0.48 -11.13 -8.61
N ALA A 76 0.01 -10.25 -9.50
CA ALA A 76 -0.97 -10.59 -10.51
C ALA A 76 -0.51 -11.75 -11.40
N GLN A 77 0.72 -11.68 -11.92
CA GLN A 77 1.31 -12.75 -12.71
C GLN A 77 1.32 -14.08 -11.94
N ARG A 78 1.74 -14.04 -10.67
CA ARG A 78 1.78 -15.24 -9.82
C ARG A 78 0.39 -15.81 -9.54
N TYR A 79 -0.59 -14.97 -9.27
CA TYR A 79 -1.98 -15.42 -9.10
C TYR A 79 -2.50 -16.13 -10.35
N VAL A 80 -2.19 -15.62 -11.54
CA VAL A 80 -2.56 -16.26 -12.80
C VAL A 80 -1.80 -17.56 -13.00
N GLU A 81 -0.48 -17.57 -12.80
CA GLU A 81 0.35 -18.78 -12.96
C GLU A 81 -0.10 -19.92 -12.03
N ASP A 82 -0.42 -19.59 -10.77
CA ASP A 82 -0.75 -20.58 -9.75
C ASP A 82 -2.25 -20.97 -9.77
N PHE A 83 -3.15 -20.12 -10.28
CA PHE A 83 -4.61 -20.30 -10.12
C PHE A 83 -5.46 -20.02 -11.37
N ALA A 84 -4.89 -19.85 -12.57
CA ALA A 84 -5.67 -19.64 -13.81
C ALA A 84 -6.71 -20.74 -14.10
N ASP A 85 -6.42 -21.98 -13.71
CA ASP A 85 -7.32 -23.12 -13.90
C ASP A 85 -8.39 -23.23 -12.81
N ALA A 86 -8.31 -22.42 -11.75
CA ALA A 86 -9.33 -22.36 -10.71
C ALA A 86 -10.56 -21.60 -11.24
N PRO A 87 -11.78 -21.95 -10.77
CA PRO A 87 -12.99 -21.23 -11.16
C PRO A 87 -12.99 -19.75 -10.71
N LEU A 88 -12.16 -19.42 -9.73
CA LEU A 88 -12.08 -18.10 -9.11
C LEU A 88 -10.68 -17.88 -8.52
N ILE A 89 -10.09 -16.72 -8.79
CA ILE A 89 -8.88 -16.25 -8.12
C ILE A 89 -9.31 -15.48 -6.86
N LEU A 90 -8.92 -15.99 -5.69
CA LEU A 90 -9.18 -15.31 -4.42
C LEU A 90 -7.99 -14.43 -4.02
N ILE A 91 -8.27 -13.20 -3.58
CA ILE A 91 -7.28 -12.29 -3.01
C ILE A 91 -7.78 -11.81 -1.65
N SER A 92 -6.92 -11.88 -0.63
CA SER A 92 -7.28 -11.44 0.72
C SER A 92 -7.26 -9.92 0.84
N ASN A 93 -8.32 -9.35 1.43
CA ASN A 93 -8.23 -8.08 2.13
C ASN A 93 -7.87 -8.38 3.60
N PRO A 94 -6.63 -8.09 4.04
CA PRO A 94 -6.11 -8.50 5.33
C PRO A 94 -6.91 -7.91 6.49
N SER A 95 -7.03 -8.68 7.58
CA SER A 95 -7.44 -8.12 8.87
C SER A 95 -6.32 -7.26 9.47
N PRO A 96 -6.64 -6.35 10.41
CA PRO A 96 -5.62 -5.58 11.14
C PRO A 96 -4.51 -6.44 11.77
N GLU A 97 -4.85 -7.64 12.26
CA GLU A 97 -3.89 -8.59 12.82
C GLU A 97 -2.94 -9.14 11.76
N MET A 98 -3.44 -9.43 10.56
CA MET A 98 -2.62 -9.85 9.43
C MET A 98 -1.71 -8.71 8.97
N CYS A 99 -2.23 -7.48 8.91
CA CYS A 99 -1.44 -6.30 8.58
C CYS A 99 -0.25 -6.14 9.54
N ARG A 100 -0.51 -6.17 10.86
CA ARG A 100 0.53 -6.10 11.88
C ARG A 100 1.55 -7.24 11.78
N LYS A 101 1.08 -8.47 11.61
CA LYS A 101 1.94 -9.66 11.51
C LYS A 101 2.90 -9.58 10.31
N HIS A 102 2.44 -9.03 9.20
CA HIS A 102 3.21 -8.96 7.95
C HIS A 102 3.81 -7.57 7.68
N ASN A 103 3.73 -6.66 8.66
CA ASN A 103 4.18 -5.26 8.59
C ASN A 103 3.60 -4.51 7.37
N ILE A 104 2.32 -4.75 7.06
CA ILE A 104 1.57 -4.08 6.01
C ILE A 104 0.94 -2.81 6.60
N PRO A 105 0.98 -1.67 5.88
CA PRO A 105 0.23 -0.49 6.27
C PRO A 105 -1.27 -0.78 6.38
N ASP A 106 -1.81 -0.61 7.58
CA ASP A 106 -3.24 -0.78 7.87
C ASP A 106 -4.03 0.49 7.49
N SER A 107 -3.88 0.90 6.24
CA SER A 107 -4.57 2.03 5.63
C SER A 107 -5.56 1.52 4.60
N ARG A 108 -6.84 1.88 4.74
CA ARG A 108 -7.89 1.52 3.79
C ARG A 108 -7.53 1.91 2.35
N ASP A 109 -6.94 3.08 2.16
CA ASP A 109 -6.57 3.59 0.85
C ASP A 109 -5.42 2.78 0.25
N PHE A 110 -4.43 2.42 1.08
CA PHE A 110 -3.33 1.58 0.65
C PHE A 110 -3.78 0.17 0.25
N LEU A 111 -4.60 -0.46 1.11
CA LEU A 111 -5.12 -1.80 0.88
C LEU A 111 -5.98 -1.82 -0.38
N SER A 112 -6.96 -0.92 -0.49
CA SER A 112 -7.84 -0.85 -1.67
C SER A 112 -7.07 -0.59 -2.98
N ARG A 113 -6.07 0.29 -2.98
CA ARG A 113 -5.23 0.55 -4.15
C ARG A 113 -4.34 -0.62 -4.51
N THR A 114 -3.76 -1.29 -3.52
CA THR A 114 -2.92 -2.47 -3.75
C THR A 114 -3.75 -3.60 -4.37
N LEU A 115 -4.91 -3.90 -3.79
CA LEU A 115 -5.84 -4.90 -4.32
C LEU A 115 -6.33 -4.53 -5.71
N GLY A 116 -6.82 -3.30 -5.89
CA GLY A 116 -7.30 -2.81 -7.18
C GLY A 116 -6.22 -2.90 -8.27
N ARG A 117 -4.96 -2.58 -7.93
CA ARG A 117 -3.84 -2.66 -8.87
C ARG A 117 -3.46 -4.10 -9.21
N ILE A 118 -3.50 -5.02 -8.24
CA ILE A 118 -3.28 -6.45 -8.53
C ILE A 118 -4.38 -6.97 -9.47
N ILE A 119 -5.65 -6.70 -9.16
CA ILE A 119 -6.81 -7.11 -9.96
C ILE A 119 -6.74 -6.53 -11.39
N GLU A 120 -6.39 -5.23 -11.51
CA GLU A 120 -6.20 -4.58 -12.81
C GLU A 120 -5.12 -5.28 -13.66
N ASN A 121 -4.01 -5.72 -13.04
CA ASN A 121 -2.94 -6.42 -13.75
C ASN A 121 -3.26 -7.90 -14.06
N ILE A 122 -4.16 -8.55 -13.31
CA ILE A 122 -4.67 -9.88 -13.66
C ILE A 122 -5.44 -9.80 -14.98
N GLY A 123 -6.19 -8.71 -15.17
CA GLY A 123 -6.95 -8.46 -16.38
C GLY A 123 -8.34 -9.09 -16.36
N PRO A 124 -9.16 -8.80 -17.39
CA PRO A 124 -10.58 -9.13 -17.40
C PRO A 124 -10.89 -10.59 -17.75
N ASP A 125 -9.89 -11.36 -18.18
CA ASP A 125 -10.07 -12.75 -18.64
C ASP A 125 -10.25 -13.74 -17.48
N TYR A 126 -9.99 -13.30 -16.24
CA TYR A 126 -10.09 -14.11 -15.04
C TYR A 126 -11.16 -13.56 -14.09
N VAL A 127 -11.91 -14.44 -13.44
CA VAL A 127 -12.80 -14.06 -12.35
C VAL A 127 -11.98 -13.92 -11.08
N VAL A 128 -12.07 -12.77 -10.43
CA VAL A 128 -11.34 -12.46 -9.19
C VAL A 128 -12.34 -12.04 -8.13
N ASP A 129 -12.17 -12.54 -6.90
CA ASP A 129 -12.94 -12.11 -5.74
C ASP A 129 -12.03 -11.71 -4.58
N VAL A 130 -12.51 -10.79 -3.76
CA VAL A 130 -11.78 -10.23 -2.62
C VAL A 130 -12.44 -10.73 -1.34
N VAL A 131 -11.68 -11.50 -0.56
CA VAL A 131 -12.16 -12.02 0.72
C VAL A 131 -11.80 -11.04 1.83
N ASP A 132 -12.80 -10.48 2.50
CA ASP A 132 -12.59 -9.66 3.70
C ASP A 132 -12.23 -10.55 4.90
N CYS A 133 -10.94 -10.73 5.15
CA CYS A 133 -10.47 -11.63 6.20
C CYS A 133 -10.81 -11.17 7.63
N HIS A 134 -11.29 -9.93 7.82
CA HIS A 134 -11.80 -9.48 9.12
C HIS A 134 -13.19 -10.04 9.40
N HIS A 135 -14.07 -10.08 8.40
CA HIS A 135 -15.46 -10.52 8.53
C HIS A 135 -15.66 -11.98 8.15
N ASP A 136 -14.85 -12.50 7.21
CA ASP A 136 -14.88 -13.86 6.69
C ASP A 136 -13.49 -14.52 6.85
N PRO A 137 -13.14 -14.99 8.06
CA PRO A 137 -11.85 -15.62 8.31
C PRO A 137 -11.68 -16.87 7.45
N LEU A 138 -10.59 -16.93 6.69
CA LEU A 138 -10.26 -18.10 5.86
C LEU A 138 -9.78 -19.25 6.76
N THR A 139 -10.72 -20.12 7.16
CA THR A 139 -10.44 -21.31 7.97
C THR A 139 -9.92 -22.48 7.14
N ASP A 140 -10.20 -22.49 5.83
CA ASP A 140 -9.68 -23.49 4.91
C ASP A 140 -8.21 -23.15 4.56
N PRO A 141 -7.24 -24.05 4.80
CA PRO A 141 -5.83 -23.76 4.55
C PRO A 141 -5.48 -23.55 3.08
N LEU A 142 -6.18 -24.17 2.13
CA LEU A 142 -5.94 -24.02 0.70
C LEU A 142 -6.45 -22.67 0.22
N LEU A 143 -7.66 -22.27 0.65
CA LEU A 143 -8.20 -20.93 0.34
C LEU A 143 -7.36 -19.83 1.01
N ALA A 144 -6.91 -20.05 2.25
CA ALA A 144 -6.01 -19.14 2.95
C ALA A 144 -4.68 -18.98 2.22
N ALA A 145 -4.09 -20.08 1.73
CA ALA A 145 -2.84 -20.06 0.97
C ALA A 145 -3.00 -19.29 -0.36
N GLN A 146 -4.09 -19.56 -1.11
CA GLN A 146 -4.39 -18.82 -2.33
C GLN A 146 -4.54 -17.32 -2.03
N ALA A 147 -5.48 -16.96 -1.16
CA ALA A 147 -5.80 -15.56 -0.88
C ALA A 147 -4.61 -14.79 -0.27
N GLY A 148 -3.75 -15.46 0.50
CA GLY A 148 -2.66 -14.86 1.27
C GLY A 148 -1.36 -14.56 0.52
N HIS A 149 -1.22 -14.93 -0.75
CA HIS A 149 0.06 -14.83 -1.46
C HIS A 149 0.72 -13.45 -1.44
N TRP A 150 -0.07 -12.39 -1.62
CA TRP A 150 0.45 -11.03 -1.63
C TRP A 150 0.85 -10.56 -0.21
N ILE A 151 0.06 -10.91 0.81
CA ILE A 151 0.35 -10.64 2.22
C ILE A 151 1.68 -11.28 2.62
N GLU A 152 1.83 -12.57 2.31
CA GLU A 152 3.06 -13.31 2.60
C GLU A 152 4.27 -12.80 1.81
N SER A 153 4.05 -12.18 0.65
CA SER A 153 5.12 -11.63 -0.18
C SER A 153 5.46 -10.18 0.14
N PHE A 154 4.66 -9.50 0.97
CA PHE A 154 4.79 -8.06 1.24
C PHE A 154 6.14 -7.68 1.87
N PHE A 155 6.70 -8.55 2.72
CA PHE A 155 8.01 -8.30 3.33
C PHE A 155 9.11 -8.09 2.29
N LYS A 156 9.00 -8.72 1.10
CA LYS A 156 9.97 -8.55 0.00
C LYS A 156 9.92 -7.14 -0.57
N LEU A 157 8.72 -6.57 -0.71
CA LEU A 157 8.54 -5.18 -1.12
C LEU A 157 9.12 -4.25 -0.07
N SER A 158 8.74 -4.43 1.20
CA SER A 158 9.24 -3.59 2.31
C SER A 158 10.76 -3.59 2.40
N HIS A 159 11.39 -4.77 2.30
CA HIS A 159 12.84 -4.89 2.31
C HIS A 159 13.49 -4.23 1.09
N GLU A 160 12.91 -4.37 -0.11
CA GLU A 160 13.45 -3.73 -1.31
C GLU A 160 13.31 -2.20 -1.26
N ILE A 161 12.19 -1.68 -0.73
CA ILE A 161 12.02 -0.24 -0.47
C ILE A 161 13.07 0.23 0.53
N ALA A 162 13.23 -0.43 1.68
CA ALA A 162 14.23 -0.08 2.68
C ALA A 162 15.67 -0.15 2.12
N ARG A 163 15.97 -1.13 1.28
CA ARG A 163 17.29 -1.25 0.64
C ARG A 163 17.57 -0.12 -0.35
N ARG A 164 16.56 0.28 -1.13
CA ARG A 164 16.69 1.30 -2.19
C ARG A 164 16.54 2.73 -1.66
N CYS A 165 15.83 2.91 -0.55
CA CYS A 165 15.44 4.21 -0.02
C CYS A 165 16.00 4.48 1.40
N GLY A 166 16.43 3.46 2.13
CA GLY A 166 16.82 3.54 3.56
C GLY A 166 18.33 3.66 3.82
N HIS A 167 19.21 3.59 2.81
CA HIS A 167 20.65 3.84 2.99
C HIS A 167 20.95 5.35 3.09
N GLN A 168 20.50 5.99 4.19
CA GLN A 168 21.07 7.22 4.75
C GLN A 168 20.56 7.59 6.16
N ILE A 169 20.21 6.61 7.02
CA ILE A 169 20.11 6.84 8.47
C ILE A 169 21.27 6.09 9.15
N ALA A 170 22.50 6.40 8.74
CA ALA A 170 23.64 6.13 9.60
C ALA A 170 23.55 7.13 10.76
N LEU A 171 22.93 6.68 11.86
CA LEU A 171 23.12 7.26 13.18
C LEU A 171 24.61 7.52 13.38
N ASN A 172 24.93 8.74 13.82
CA ASN A 172 26.27 9.23 14.13
C ASN A 172 27.23 8.11 14.58
N PRO A 173 28.50 8.08 14.11
CA PRO A 173 29.46 7.13 14.64
C PRO A 173 29.56 7.29 16.17
N PRO A 174 29.78 6.20 16.92
CA PRO A 174 30.00 6.31 18.36
C PRO A 174 31.18 7.23 18.59
N LYS A 175 30.94 8.33 19.31
CA LYS A 175 32.02 9.14 19.87
C LYS A 175 32.74 8.26 20.88
N ASN A 176 33.97 7.86 20.56
CA ASN A 176 35.01 7.51 21.51
C ASN A 176 36.25 8.30 21.14
#